data_AF-Q58678-F1
#
_entry.id   AF-Q58678-F1
#
_cell.length_a   1.000
_cell.length_b   1.000
_cell.length_c   1.000
_cell.angle_alpha   90.00
_cell.angle_beta   90.00
_cell.angle_gamma   90.00
#
_symmetry.space_group_name_H-M   'P 1'
#
loop_
_entity.id
_entity.type
_entity.pdbx_description
1 polymer ?
#
loop_
_entity_poly.entity_id
_entity_poly.type
_entity_poly.pdbx_seq_one_letter_code
_entity_poly.pdbx_strand_id
1 'polypeptide(L)'
;MRKIILIFFIFLILQNIYAYEKIYDVNHVCYYTLTSVELQKFVKTAEIITPLNADNKTTITKDTILVGNPEENPLTKKYIGFFKIKINKTFPGKNKGIIEKQIINGHTVILLAGSDIQGTYASIITFANLNDIPENPIICETSNKVNIYSTSLNSEYFRDFIEKNILTPKEIEKVKSLSYKLKGKDKKATIENIAKWVANNIKYDYDKCKKIESGKFSWDEYNTPSETVKTKKGVCLDYATLTSALLLNDNIIPYMLDVALYNTSSLKISSYHASVAVKIDNTYFVIDQQPYLIPINEYTAQTFEDNLRIASIVMFRVVKERDGIKLIKEKEVPGIAIYGDLINLLEMRFNN
;
A
#
# COMPACT_ATOMS: atom_id res chain seq x y z
N MET A 1 18.37 -52.02 -11.62
CA MET A 1 17.23 -51.33 -12.27
C MET A 1 16.35 -50.47 -11.34
N ARG A 2 16.64 -50.31 -10.03
CA ARG A 2 15.82 -49.47 -9.13
C ARG A 2 16.26 -48.00 -8.94
N LYS A 3 17.43 -47.60 -9.47
CA LYS A 3 17.95 -46.21 -9.32
C LYS A 3 17.61 -45.26 -10.48
N ILE A 4 17.10 -45.77 -11.60
CA ILE A 4 16.80 -44.95 -12.81
C ILE A 4 15.39 -44.34 -12.76
N ILE A 5 14.47 -44.93 -11.99
CA ILE A 5 13.07 -44.47 -11.91
C ILE A 5 12.93 -43.18 -11.06
N LEU A 6 13.84 -42.93 -10.13
CA LEU A 6 13.77 -41.73 -9.27
C LEU A 6 14.20 -40.45 -10.00
N ILE A 7 15.12 -40.55 -10.97
CA ILE A 7 15.60 -39.41 -11.77
C ILE A 7 14.52 -38.97 -12.77
N PHE A 8 13.72 -39.91 -13.30
CA PHE A 8 12.60 -39.59 -14.18
C PHE A 8 11.45 -38.87 -13.44
N PHE A 9 11.19 -39.21 -12.18
CA PHE A 9 10.18 -38.51 -11.38
C PHE A 9 10.59 -37.09 -10.99
N ILE A 10 11.88 -36.85 -10.73
CA ILE A 10 12.39 -35.49 -10.43
C ILE A 10 12.35 -34.61 -11.69
N PHE A 11 12.60 -35.16 -12.88
CA PHE A 11 12.47 -34.43 -14.15
C PHE A 11 11.01 -34.09 -14.51
N LEU A 12 10.05 -34.98 -14.20
CA LEU A 12 8.61 -34.71 -14.42
C LEU A 12 8.01 -33.69 -13.45
N ILE A 13 8.59 -33.55 -12.25
CA ILE A 13 8.20 -32.51 -11.27
C ILE A 13 8.82 -31.16 -11.65
N LEU A 14 10.00 -31.13 -12.29
CA LEU A 14 10.64 -29.90 -12.79
C LEU A 14 10.05 -29.38 -14.10
N GLN A 15 9.43 -30.23 -14.93
CA GLN A 15 8.80 -29.79 -16.19
C GLN A 15 7.40 -29.16 -16.03
N ASN A 16 6.79 -29.20 -14.84
CA ASN A 16 5.45 -28.62 -14.59
C ASN A 16 5.45 -27.22 -13.96
N ILE A 17 6.61 -26.55 -13.90
CA ILE A 17 6.71 -25.14 -13.45
C ILE A 17 7.50 -24.36 -14.51
N TYR A 18 7.04 -24.37 -15.75
CA TYR A 18 7.35 -23.29 -16.70
C TYR A 18 6.20 -22.28 -16.68
N ALA A 19 6.01 -21.62 -15.53
CA ALA A 19 5.42 -20.28 -15.55
C ALA A 19 6.51 -19.40 -16.19
N TYR A 20 6.28 -19.01 -17.44
CA TYR A 20 7.16 -18.07 -18.14
C TYR A 20 7.22 -16.80 -17.26
N GLU A 21 8.34 -16.58 -16.55
CA GLU A 21 8.64 -15.31 -15.88
C GLU A 21 8.79 -14.26 -16.98
N LYS A 22 7.68 -13.65 -17.37
CA LYS A 22 7.67 -12.47 -18.20
C LYS A 22 7.59 -11.28 -17.25
N ILE A 23 8.75 -10.74 -16.90
CA ILE A 23 8.84 -9.46 -16.17
C ILE A 23 8.45 -8.37 -17.16
N TYR A 24 7.26 -7.79 -16.99
CA TYR A 24 6.82 -6.64 -17.76
C TYR A 24 7.32 -5.36 -17.07
N ASP A 25 8.18 -4.59 -17.75
CA ASP A 25 8.52 -3.25 -17.30
C ASP A 25 7.36 -2.30 -17.68
N VAL A 26 6.59 -1.88 -16.67
CA VAL A 26 5.41 -1.01 -16.79
C VAL A 26 5.77 0.44 -17.13
N ASN A 27 7.01 0.70 -17.55
CA ASN A 27 7.43 2.03 -17.95
C ASN A 27 6.65 2.61 -19.13
N HIS A 28 5.96 1.79 -19.91
CA HIS A 28 5.11 2.22 -21.01
C HIS A 28 3.75 1.53 -20.91
N VAL A 29 2.77 2.17 -20.28
CA VAL A 29 1.36 1.85 -20.57
C VAL A 29 1.10 2.33 -21.99
N CYS A 30 1.32 1.47 -22.97
CA CYS A 30 1.05 1.82 -24.35
C CYS A 30 -0.46 1.71 -24.57
N TYR A 31 -1.16 2.84 -24.51
CA TYR A 31 -2.59 2.95 -24.85
C TYR A 31 -2.91 2.48 -26.29
N TYR A 32 -1.89 2.17 -27.11
CA TYR A 32 -2.00 1.89 -28.54
C TYR A 32 -1.53 0.49 -28.97
N THR A 33 -1.38 -0.49 -28.07
CA THR A 33 -1.12 -1.87 -28.52
C THR A 33 -2.36 -2.46 -29.21
N LEU A 34 -2.18 -3.12 -30.36
CA LEU A 34 -3.20 -3.98 -30.98
C LEU A 34 -3.60 -5.07 -29.99
N THR A 35 -4.72 -4.87 -29.30
CA THR A 35 -5.33 -5.87 -28.42
C THR A 35 -6.19 -6.82 -29.24
N SER A 36 -6.22 -8.10 -28.85
CA SER A 36 -7.08 -9.09 -29.49
C SER A 36 -8.55 -8.69 -29.31
N VAL A 37 -9.37 -8.95 -30.35
CA VAL A 37 -10.82 -8.73 -30.28
C VAL A 37 -11.44 -9.52 -29.11
N GLU A 38 -10.86 -10.69 -28.80
CA GLU A 38 -11.26 -11.52 -27.67
C GLU A 38 -11.03 -10.83 -26.33
N LEU A 39 -9.82 -10.29 -26.08
CA LEU A 39 -9.51 -9.55 -24.85
C LEU A 39 -10.39 -8.30 -24.71
N GLN A 40 -10.56 -7.54 -25.80
CA GLN A 40 -11.43 -6.36 -25.79
C GLN A 40 -12.88 -6.73 -25.43
N LYS A 41 -13.42 -7.78 -26.07
CA LYS A 41 -14.78 -8.25 -25.80
C LYS A 41 -14.92 -8.73 -24.36
N PHE A 42 -13.97 -9.54 -23.88
CA PHE A 42 -13.96 -10.05 -22.52
C PHE A 42 -13.99 -8.92 -21.50
N VAL A 43 -13.08 -7.94 -21.61
CA VAL A 43 -13.02 -6.85 -20.63
C VAL A 43 -14.28 -5.99 -20.65
N LYS A 44 -14.91 -5.77 -21.80
CA LYS A 44 -16.18 -5.01 -21.90
C LYS A 44 -17.36 -5.73 -21.26
N THR A 45 -17.36 -7.06 -21.21
CA THR A 45 -18.51 -7.85 -20.74
C THR A 45 -18.32 -8.50 -19.37
N ALA A 46 -17.07 -8.67 -18.95
CA ALA A 46 -16.73 -9.34 -17.69
C ALA A 46 -17.18 -8.52 -16.48
N GLU A 47 -17.60 -9.22 -15.43
CA GLU A 47 -17.82 -8.61 -14.12
C GLU A 47 -16.50 -8.42 -13.39
N ILE A 48 -16.23 -7.22 -12.90
CA ILE A 48 -15.03 -6.97 -12.08
C ILE A 48 -15.43 -7.12 -10.60
N ILE A 49 -14.88 -8.14 -9.96
CA ILE A 49 -15.11 -8.45 -8.55
C ILE A 49 -13.84 -8.18 -7.76
N THR A 50 -13.92 -7.25 -6.84
CA THR A 50 -12.82 -6.75 -5.99
C THR A 50 -13.17 -6.99 -4.51
N PRO A 51 -12.23 -6.81 -3.58
CA PRO A 51 -12.53 -6.83 -2.15
C PRO A 51 -13.65 -5.86 -1.72
N LEU A 52 -13.95 -4.83 -2.52
CA LEU A 52 -14.93 -3.78 -2.19
C LEU A 52 -16.37 -4.11 -2.57
N ASN A 53 -16.57 -4.98 -3.56
CA ASN A 53 -17.90 -5.28 -4.11
C ASN A 53 -18.20 -6.79 -4.12
N ALA A 54 -17.33 -7.60 -3.50
CA ALA A 54 -17.55 -9.03 -3.31
C ALA A 54 -18.66 -9.32 -2.29
N ASP A 55 -19.02 -8.36 -1.44
CA ASP A 55 -20.07 -8.51 -0.44
C ASP A 55 -21.41 -8.89 -1.11
N ASN A 56 -22.02 -9.98 -0.64
CA ASN A 56 -23.20 -10.66 -1.18
C ASN A 56 -22.99 -11.53 -2.43
N LYS A 57 -21.81 -11.55 -3.04
CA LYS A 57 -21.53 -12.43 -4.18
C LYS A 57 -21.05 -13.80 -3.69
N THR A 58 -21.88 -14.81 -3.90
CA THR A 58 -21.57 -16.18 -3.46
C THR A 58 -21.08 -17.07 -4.59
N THR A 59 -21.31 -16.72 -5.85
CA THR A 59 -20.97 -17.55 -7.01
C THR A 59 -20.63 -16.72 -8.23
N ILE A 60 -19.80 -17.28 -9.11
CA ILE A 60 -19.51 -16.75 -10.45
C ILE A 60 -20.63 -17.18 -11.39
N THR A 61 -21.28 -16.22 -12.08
CA THR A 61 -22.45 -16.43 -12.97
C THR A 61 -22.26 -15.84 -14.37
N LYS A 62 -21.10 -15.25 -14.66
CA LYS A 62 -20.69 -14.73 -15.95
C LYS A 62 -19.16 -14.60 -15.98
N ASP A 63 -18.62 -14.27 -17.15
CA ASP A 63 -17.19 -13.95 -17.29
C ASP A 63 -16.78 -12.90 -16.25
N THR A 64 -15.63 -13.09 -15.61
CA THR A 64 -15.26 -12.35 -14.40
C THR A 64 -13.77 -12.01 -14.36
N ILE A 65 -13.44 -10.80 -13.94
CA ILE A 65 -12.10 -10.42 -13.48
C ILE A 65 -12.15 -10.41 -11.95
N LEU A 66 -11.45 -11.36 -11.34
CA LEU A 66 -11.41 -11.57 -9.90
C LEU A 66 -10.12 -10.96 -9.34
N VAL A 67 -10.26 -9.93 -8.51
CA VAL A 67 -9.16 -9.09 -8.04
C VAL A 67 -8.92 -9.28 -6.55
N GLY A 68 -7.66 -9.35 -6.14
CA GLY A 68 -7.27 -9.44 -4.73
C GLY A 68 -7.11 -10.86 -4.22
N ASN A 69 -6.35 -11.02 -3.15
CA ASN A 69 -5.94 -12.32 -2.62
C ASN A 69 -7.06 -13.01 -1.81
N PRO A 70 -6.93 -14.30 -1.46
CA PRO A 70 -7.92 -15.04 -0.66
C PRO A 70 -8.25 -14.48 0.73
N GLU A 71 -7.45 -13.56 1.26
CA GLU A 71 -7.71 -12.95 2.57
C GLU A 71 -8.56 -11.68 2.46
N GLU A 72 -8.47 -11.00 1.32
CA GLU A 72 -9.16 -9.74 1.05
C GLU A 72 -10.46 -9.98 0.27
N ASN A 73 -10.48 -10.94 -0.65
CA ASN A 73 -11.63 -11.22 -1.52
C ASN A 73 -12.24 -12.60 -1.20
N PRO A 74 -13.45 -12.65 -0.60
CA PRO A 74 -14.14 -13.90 -0.27
C PRO A 74 -14.38 -14.83 -1.47
N LEU A 75 -14.59 -14.29 -2.67
CA LEU A 75 -14.75 -15.09 -3.88
C LEU A 75 -13.41 -15.66 -4.35
N THR A 76 -12.31 -14.90 -4.28
CA THR A 76 -10.98 -15.46 -4.49
C THR A 76 -10.73 -16.61 -3.54
N LYS A 77 -11.06 -16.45 -2.25
CA LYS A 77 -10.94 -17.53 -1.26
C LYS A 77 -11.71 -18.79 -1.63
N LYS A 78 -12.96 -18.62 -2.09
CA LYS A 78 -13.83 -19.73 -2.50
C LYS A 78 -13.28 -20.47 -3.71
N TYR A 79 -12.75 -19.75 -4.69
CA TYR A 79 -12.39 -20.31 -6.00
C TYR A 79 -10.89 -20.54 -6.20
N ILE A 80 -10.02 -20.19 -5.25
CA ILE A 80 -8.57 -20.40 -5.36
C ILE A 80 -8.21 -21.87 -5.62
N GLY A 81 -9.06 -22.81 -5.19
CA GLY A 81 -8.95 -24.24 -5.46
C GLY A 81 -8.94 -24.61 -6.95
N PHE A 82 -9.52 -23.78 -7.83
CA PHE A 82 -9.63 -24.03 -9.26
C PHE A 82 -8.41 -23.56 -10.07
N PHE A 83 -7.68 -22.56 -9.59
CA PHE A 83 -6.49 -22.05 -10.27
C PHE A 83 -5.29 -22.99 -10.08
N LYS A 84 -4.41 -23.10 -11.08
CA LYS A 84 -3.17 -23.90 -11.01
C LYS A 84 -2.24 -23.33 -9.95
N ILE A 85 -2.10 -22.00 -9.90
CA ILE A 85 -1.24 -21.34 -8.92
C ILE A 85 -2.03 -21.02 -7.64
N LYS A 86 -1.53 -21.55 -6.52
CA LYS A 86 -2.10 -21.26 -5.20
C LYS A 86 -1.45 -20.03 -4.59
N ILE A 87 -2.16 -18.91 -4.65
CA ILE A 87 -1.75 -17.64 -4.05
C ILE A 87 -1.99 -17.67 -2.55
N ASN A 88 -1.04 -17.15 -1.78
CA ASN A 88 -1.16 -16.96 -0.35
C ASN A 88 -0.33 -15.74 0.10
N LYS A 89 -0.20 -15.52 1.41
CA LYS A 89 0.56 -14.39 1.98
C LYS A 89 2.06 -14.35 1.65
N THR A 90 2.64 -15.46 1.18
CA THR A 90 4.08 -15.57 0.92
C THR A 90 4.42 -15.88 -0.54
N PHE A 91 3.50 -16.46 -1.29
CA PHE A 91 3.65 -16.81 -2.70
C PHE A 91 2.64 -16.01 -3.54
N PRO A 92 3.05 -15.31 -4.62
CA PRO A 92 4.27 -15.48 -5.43
C PRO A 92 5.53 -14.79 -4.90
N GLY A 93 5.43 -14.03 -3.81
CA GLY A 93 6.56 -13.31 -3.22
C GLY A 93 6.27 -11.81 -3.14
N LYS A 94 7.05 -11.11 -2.32
CA LYS A 94 6.85 -9.68 -2.07
C LYS A 94 6.83 -8.87 -3.38
N ASN A 95 5.84 -7.99 -3.54
CA ASN A 95 5.59 -7.17 -4.74
C ASN A 95 5.36 -7.95 -6.04
N LYS A 96 5.13 -9.28 -5.96
CA LYS A 96 4.83 -10.13 -7.11
C LYS A 96 3.33 -10.39 -7.21
N GLY A 97 2.82 -10.26 -8.43
CA GLY A 97 1.45 -10.55 -8.83
C GLY A 97 1.35 -11.78 -9.71
N ILE A 98 0.15 -12.33 -9.78
CA ILE A 98 -0.24 -13.40 -10.68
C ILE A 98 -1.43 -12.95 -11.52
N ILE A 99 -1.36 -13.27 -12.81
CA ILE A 99 -2.47 -13.24 -13.74
C ILE A 99 -2.72 -14.68 -14.17
N GLU A 100 -3.92 -15.20 -13.93
CA GLU A 100 -4.25 -16.57 -14.34
C GLU A 100 -5.67 -16.67 -14.87
N LYS A 101 -5.82 -17.28 -16.07
CA LYS A 101 -7.12 -17.65 -16.63
C LYS A 101 -7.56 -19.01 -16.09
N GLN A 102 -8.84 -19.12 -15.74
CA GLN A 102 -9.49 -20.40 -15.50
C GLN A 102 -10.95 -20.39 -15.96
N ILE A 103 -11.49 -21.56 -16.32
CA ILE A 103 -12.94 -21.74 -16.55
C ILE A 103 -13.59 -22.21 -15.26
N ILE A 104 -14.55 -21.43 -14.75
CA ILE A 104 -15.29 -21.73 -13.51
C ILE A 104 -16.78 -21.58 -13.80
N ASN A 105 -17.56 -22.60 -13.49
CA ASN A 105 -19.00 -22.63 -13.76
C ASN A 105 -19.36 -22.35 -15.24
N GLY A 106 -18.49 -22.71 -16.18
CA GLY A 106 -18.69 -22.44 -17.61
C GLY A 106 -18.33 -21.02 -18.07
N HIS A 107 -17.74 -20.19 -17.21
CA HIS A 107 -17.36 -18.81 -17.50
C HIS A 107 -15.85 -18.62 -17.44
N THR A 108 -15.33 -17.70 -18.25
CA THR A 108 -13.92 -17.30 -18.22
C THR A 108 -13.67 -16.40 -17.02
N VAL A 109 -12.71 -16.80 -16.18
CA VAL A 109 -12.32 -16.06 -14.97
C VAL A 109 -10.83 -15.71 -15.05
N ILE A 110 -10.52 -14.43 -14.94
CA ILE A 110 -9.14 -13.94 -14.83
C ILE A 110 -8.87 -13.54 -13.40
N LEU A 111 -7.93 -14.23 -12.75
CA LEU A 111 -7.44 -13.88 -11.42
C LEU A 111 -6.33 -12.84 -11.53
N LEU A 112 -6.47 -11.71 -10.84
CA LEU A 112 -5.47 -10.66 -10.67
C LEU A 112 -5.17 -10.51 -9.17
N ALA A 113 -4.09 -11.13 -8.69
CA ALA A 113 -3.79 -11.12 -7.26
C ALA A 113 -2.29 -11.28 -6.98
N GLY A 114 -1.81 -10.72 -5.88
CA GLY A 114 -0.46 -10.94 -5.35
C GLY A 114 -0.49 -11.45 -3.91
N SER A 115 0.70 -11.72 -3.36
CA SER A 115 0.83 -12.05 -1.92
C SER A 115 0.73 -10.82 -1.03
N ASP A 116 0.88 -9.63 -1.62
CA ASP A 116 0.65 -8.33 -1.03
C ASP A 116 -0.05 -7.39 -2.03
N ILE A 117 -0.39 -6.19 -1.56
CA ILE A 117 -1.14 -5.19 -2.33
C ILE A 117 -0.34 -4.73 -3.56
N GLN A 118 0.98 -4.63 -3.43
CA GLN A 118 1.86 -4.23 -4.53
C GLN A 118 1.96 -5.30 -5.61
N GLY A 119 1.88 -6.57 -5.22
CA GLY A 119 1.73 -7.69 -6.14
C GLY A 119 0.39 -7.69 -6.85
N THR A 120 -0.72 -7.46 -6.14
CA THR A 120 -2.04 -7.29 -6.78
C THR A 120 -2.03 -6.10 -7.74
N TYR A 121 -1.35 -5.02 -7.38
CA TYR A 121 -1.14 -3.89 -8.29
C TYR A 121 -0.34 -4.30 -9.53
N ALA A 122 0.75 -5.04 -9.36
CA ALA A 122 1.55 -5.54 -10.47
C ALA A 122 0.72 -6.34 -11.47
N SER A 123 -0.17 -7.22 -10.99
CA SER A 123 -1.03 -8.03 -11.86
C SER A 123 -2.07 -7.20 -12.59
N ILE A 124 -2.66 -6.20 -11.93
CA ILE A 124 -3.57 -5.23 -12.54
C ILE A 124 -2.91 -4.50 -13.70
N ILE A 125 -1.76 -3.86 -13.46
CA ILE A 125 -1.08 -3.06 -14.49
C ILE A 125 -0.59 -3.96 -15.62
N THR A 126 -0.04 -5.13 -15.28
CA THR A 126 0.41 -6.09 -16.29
C THR A 126 -0.75 -6.55 -17.17
N PHE A 127 -1.90 -6.90 -16.59
CA PHE A 127 -3.10 -7.29 -17.33
C PHE A 127 -3.60 -6.18 -18.25
N ALA A 128 -3.64 -4.95 -17.76
CA ALA A 128 -3.98 -3.76 -18.54
C ALA A 128 -2.99 -3.46 -19.68
N ASN A 129 -1.86 -4.17 -19.77
CA ASN A 129 -0.89 -4.06 -20.86
C ASN A 129 -0.77 -5.32 -21.72
N LEU A 130 -1.51 -6.39 -21.43
CA LEU A 130 -1.50 -7.59 -22.27
C LEU A 130 -2.17 -7.32 -23.62
N ASN A 131 -1.66 -7.95 -24.68
CA ASN A 131 -2.28 -7.92 -26.01
C ASN A 131 -3.40 -8.95 -26.14
N ASP A 132 -3.41 -9.99 -25.31
CA ASP A 132 -4.38 -11.07 -25.36
C ASP A 132 -4.64 -11.66 -23.96
N ILE A 133 -5.68 -12.47 -23.82
CA ILE A 133 -5.94 -13.22 -22.60
C ILE A 133 -4.87 -14.32 -22.46
N PRO A 134 -4.15 -14.39 -21.32
CA PRO A 134 -3.05 -15.35 -21.19
C PRO A 134 -3.57 -16.78 -20.99
N GLU A 135 -3.09 -17.71 -21.82
CA GLU A 135 -3.39 -19.16 -21.68
C GLU A 135 -2.67 -19.81 -20.50
N ASN A 136 -1.48 -19.30 -20.18
CA ASN A 136 -0.66 -19.77 -19.06
C ASN A 136 -0.58 -18.70 -17.97
N PRO A 137 -0.45 -19.10 -16.70
CA PRO A 137 -0.26 -18.13 -15.62
C PRO A 137 0.96 -17.24 -15.87
N ILE A 138 0.81 -15.95 -15.58
CA ILE A 138 1.89 -14.96 -15.62
C ILE A 138 2.20 -14.58 -14.18
N ILE A 139 3.47 -14.70 -13.77
CA ILE A 139 3.98 -14.03 -12.57
C ILE A 139 4.60 -12.71 -13.03
N CYS A 140 4.17 -11.62 -12.42
CA CYS A 140 4.63 -10.28 -12.72
C CYS A 140 5.13 -9.61 -11.44
N GLU A 141 5.96 -8.60 -11.60
CA GLU A 141 6.40 -7.74 -10.52
C GLU A 141 6.43 -6.32 -11.08
N THR A 142 6.11 -5.33 -10.25
CA THR A 142 6.40 -3.97 -10.67
C THR A 142 7.88 -3.69 -10.41
N SER A 143 8.59 -3.27 -11.45
CA SER A 143 9.88 -2.60 -11.35
C SER A 143 9.74 -1.18 -10.78
N ASN A 144 8.68 -0.89 -10.02
CA ASN A 144 8.47 0.38 -9.31
C ASN A 144 9.51 0.50 -8.18
N LYS A 145 10.79 0.52 -8.56
CA LYS A 145 11.82 1.31 -7.89
C LYS A 145 11.36 2.74 -8.06
N VAL A 146 10.51 3.13 -7.14
CA VAL A 146 10.24 4.53 -6.88
C VAL A 146 11.62 5.18 -6.70
N ASN A 147 12.10 5.89 -7.73
CA ASN A 147 13.31 6.70 -7.66
C ASN A 147 13.04 7.96 -6.82
N ILE A 148 12.35 7.77 -5.70
CA ILE A 148 12.25 8.76 -4.65
C ILE A 148 13.24 8.26 -3.64
N TYR A 149 14.33 9.00 -3.55
CA TYR A 149 15.30 8.95 -2.49
C TYR A 149 14.60 8.49 -1.20
N SER A 150 14.98 7.31 -0.73
CA SER A 150 14.13 6.32 -0.07
C SER A 150 13.52 6.73 1.28
N THR A 151 12.47 7.54 1.28
CA THR A 151 11.80 8.01 2.51
C THR A 151 10.59 7.15 2.92
N SER A 152 10.50 5.92 2.43
CA SER A 152 9.50 4.95 2.90
C SER A 152 9.93 4.33 4.23
N LEU A 153 9.04 4.35 5.23
CA LEU A 153 9.27 3.66 6.51
C LEU A 153 9.39 2.13 6.34
N ASN A 154 9.04 1.57 5.18
CA ASN A 154 9.34 0.18 4.87
C ASN A 154 10.85 -0.08 4.70
N SER A 155 11.66 0.95 4.43
CA SER A 155 13.13 0.89 4.45
C SER A 155 13.65 0.75 5.88
N GLU A 156 14.36 -0.34 6.17
CA GLU A 156 14.96 -0.57 7.49
C GLU A 156 15.96 0.54 7.86
N TYR A 157 16.75 1.00 6.90
CA TYR A 157 17.69 2.10 7.10
C TYR A 157 16.97 3.40 7.52
N PHE A 158 15.86 3.72 6.86
CA PHE A 158 15.12 4.94 7.19
C PHE A 158 14.40 4.83 8.54
N ARG A 159 13.85 3.65 8.88
CA ARG A 159 13.32 3.43 10.23
C ARG A 159 14.39 3.60 11.29
N ASP A 160 15.56 3.00 11.08
CA ASP A 160 16.69 3.09 12.01
C ASP A 160 17.13 4.55 12.20
N PHE A 161 17.15 5.34 11.13
CA PHE A 161 17.38 6.78 11.21
C PHE A 161 16.36 7.49 12.11
N ILE A 162 15.06 7.21 11.95
CA ILE A 162 14.00 7.82 12.77
C ILE A 162 14.11 7.40 14.22
N GLU A 163 14.30 6.10 14.48
CA GLU A 163 14.43 5.52 15.82
C GLU A 163 15.60 6.12 16.60
N LYS A 164 16.74 6.34 15.93
CA LYS A 164 17.99 6.77 16.56
C LYS A 164 18.19 8.28 16.61
N ASN A 165 17.65 9.03 15.65
CA ASN A 165 17.98 10.46 15.49
C ASN A 165 16.78 11.39 15.71
N ILE A 166 15.56 10.99 15.33
CA ILE A 166 14.40 11.89 15.30
C ILE A 166 13.47 11.65 16.49
N LEU A 167 12.91 10.44 16.61
CA LEU A 167 11.92 10.09 17.62
C LEU A 167 12.58 9.39 18.81
N THR A 168 13.56 10.04 19.44
CA THR A 168 14.30 9.46 20.58
C THR A 168 13.59 9.72 21.91
N PRO A 169 13.84 8.93 22.97
CA PRO A 169 13.31 9.22 24.31
C PRO A 169 13.63 10.65 24.80
N LYS A 170 14.81 11.17 24.45
CA LYS A 170 15.23 12.54 24.77
C LYS A 170 14.37 13.59 24.06
N GLU A 171 14.09 13.40 22.77
CA GLU A 171 13.25 14.32 22.01
C GLU A 171 11.78 14.27 22.43
N ILE A 172 11.27 13.10 22.84
CA ILE A 172 9.94 12.94 23.42
C ILE A 172 9.82 13.73 24.74
N GLU A 173 10.80 13.63 25.62
CA GLU A 173 10.79 14.35 26.91
C GLU A 173 10.82 15.87 26.71
N LYS A 174 11.55 16.38 25.70
CA LYS A 174 11.60 17.82 25.38
C LYS A 174 10.24 18.44 25.04
N VAL A 175 9.30 17.66 24.50
CA VAL A 175 7.95 18.14 24.16
C VAL A 175 6.88 17.82 25.22
N LYS A 176 7.27 17.21 26.35
CA LYS A 176 6.34 16.78 27.40
C LYS A 176 5.52 17.89 28.05
N SER A 177 6.12 19.08 28.24
CA SER A 177 5.38 20.24 28.75
C SER A 177 4.26 20.67 27.80
N LEU A 178 4.47 20.52 26.49
CA LEU A 178 3.43 20.77 25.49
C LEU A 178 2.36 19.68 25.54
N SER A 179 2.73 18.40 25.59
CA SER A 179 1.76 17.30 25.78
C SER A 179 0.84 17.54 26.98
N TYR A 180 1.42 17.90 28.13
CA TYR A 180 0.65 18.21 29.34
C TYR A 180 -0.39 19.32 29.14
N LYS A 181 -0.06 20.37 28.37
CA LYS A 181 -0.98 21.46 28.03
C LYS A 181 -2.12 21.03 27.10
N LEU A 182 -1.92 19.97 26.32
CA LEU A 182 -2.89 19.46 25.35
C LEU A 182 -3.80 18.36 25.93
N LYS A 183 -3.52 17.92 27.16
CA LYS A 183 -4.28 16.88 27.84
C LYS A 183 -5.77 17.24 27.95
N GLY A 184 -6.61 16.36 27.42
CA GLY A 184 -8.07 16.48 27.50
C GLY A 184 -8.63 15.75 28.72
N LYS A 185 -9.96 15.84 28.88
CA LYS A 185 -10.70 15.14 29.95
C LYS A 185 -10.60 13.61 29.87
N ASP A 186 -10.34 13.08 28.68
CA ASP A 186 -10.20 11.66 28.38
C ASP A 186 -9.18 11.46 27.23
N LYS A 187 -8.93 10.19 26.89
CA LYS A 187 -8.00 9.80 25.82
C LYS A 187 -8.38 10.41 24.47
N LYS A 188 -9.67 10.39 24.10
CA LYS A 188 -10.17 10.91 22.82
C LYS A 188 -10.00 12.42 22.73
N ALA A 189 -10.38 13.14 23.78
CA ALA A 189 -10.20 14.59 23.87
C ALA A 189 -8.72 14.99 23.79
N THR A 190 -7.82 14.21 24.41
CA THR A 190 -6.36 14.44 24.31
C THR A 190 -5.87 14.28 22.86
N ILE A 191 -6.31 13.22 22.17
CA ILE A 191 -5.98 12.97 20.76
C ILE A 191 -6.48 14.13 19.87
N GLU A 192 -7.73 14.55 20.04
CA GLU A 192 -8.33 15.64 19.27
C GLU A 192 -7.61 16.98 19.52
N ASN A 193 -7.23 17.27 20.77
CA ASN A 193 -6.45 18.45 21.11
C ASN A 193 -5.07 18.45 20.45
N ILE A 194 -4.39 17.30 20.43
CA ILE A 194 -3.10 17.14 19.74
C ILE A 194 -3.27 17.38 18.23
N ALA A 195 -4.24 16.73 17.59
CA ALA A 195 -4.52 16.90 16.16
C ALA A 195 -4.79 18.38 15.80
N LYS A 196 -5.68 19.03 16.56
CA LYS A 196 -5.99 20.46 16.41
C LYS A 196 -4.77 21.34 16.61
N TRP A 197 -3.98 21.11 17.65
CA TRP A 197 -2.82 21.94 17.93
C TRP A 197 -1.77 21.82 16.83
N VAL A 198 -1.44 20.60 16.40
CA VAL A 198 -0.46 20.36 15.34
C VAL A 198 -0.91 21.03 14.04
N ALA A 199 -2.16 20.81 13.62
CA ALA A 199 -2.72 21.41 12.40
C ALA A 199 -2.71 22.95 12.44
N ASN A 200 -3.03 23.54 13.59
CA ASN A 200 -3.16 25.00 13.71
C ASN A 200 -1.83 25.73 13.98
N ASN A 201 -0.78 25.03 14.44
CA ASN A 201 0.46 25.66 14.89
C ASN A 201 1.67 25.32 14.02
N ILE A 202 1.63 24.26 13.23
CA ILE A 202 2.74 23.88 12.34
C ILE A 202 2.31 24.21 10.91
N LYS A 203 3.19 24.89 10.16
CA LYS A 203 3.00 25.18 8.74
C LYS A 203 3.79 24.19 7.88
N TYR A 204 3.20 23.76 6.77
CA TYR A 204 3.89 22.88 5.85
C TYR A 204 5.09 23.59 5.21
N ASP A 205 6.25 22.92 5.22
CA ASP A 205 7.50 23.42 4.65
C ASP A 205 7.67 22.92 3.21
N TYR A 206 7.02 23.63 2.27
CA TYR A 206 7.06 23.30 0.84
C TYR A 206 8.48 23.38 0.25
N ASP A 207 9.34 24.25 0.78
CA ASP A 207 10.72 24.39 0.31
C ASP A 207 11.55 23.16 0.72
N LYS A 208 11.39 22.71 1.97
CA LYS A 208 11.98 21.44 2.43
C LYS A 208 11.43 20.25 1.64
N CYS A 209 10.11 20.20 1.38
CA CYS A 209 9.47 19.14 0.60
C CYS A 209 10.10 19.00 -0.78
N LYS A 210 10.21 20.12 -1.52
CA LYS A 210 10.83 20.15 -2.86
C LYS A 210 12.29 19.70 -2.86
N LYS A 211 13.07 20.05 -1.83
CA LYS A 211 14.46 19.57 -1.68
C LYS A 211 14.51 18.06 -1.53
N ILE A 212 13.68 17.51 -0.64
CA ILE A 212 13.56 16.06 -0.41
C ILE A 212 13.18 15.33 -1.70
N GLU A 213 12.14 15.81 -2.39
CA GLU A 213 11.64 15.22 -3.64
C GLU A 213 12.68 15.30 -4.77
N SER A 214 13.48 16.37 -4.82
CA SER A 214 14.56 16.51 -5.80
C SER A 214 15.79 15.63 -5.50
N GLY A 215 15.84 14.98 -4.33
CA GLY A 215 16.98 14.21 -3.84
C GLY A 215 18.17 15.01 -3.37
N LYS A 216 18.05 16.34 -3.40
CA LYS A 216 19.08 17.25 -2.91
C LYS A 216 18.88 17.52 -1.42
N PHE A 217 18.74 16.45 -0.64
CA PHE A 217 18.51 16.54 0.80
C PHE A 217 19.52 15.70 1.58
N SER A 218 19.87 16.18 2.79
CA SER A 218 20.46 15.34 3.83
C SER A 218 19.38 14.84 4.78
N TRP A 219 19.52 13.63 5.31
CA TRP A 219 18.62 13.12 6.36
C TRP A 219 18.52 14.09 7.56
N ASP A 220 19.59 14.83 7.84
CA ASP A 220 19.66 15.86 8.88
C ASP A 220 18.75 17.07 8.63
N GLU A 221 18.07 17.15 7.48
CA GLU A 221 17.05 18.16 7.19
C GLU A 221 15.70 17.86 7.85
N TYR A 222 15.47 16.63 8.31
CA TYR A 222 14.27 16.30 9.09
C TYR A 222 14.37 16.90 10.50
N ASN A 223 13.27 17.50 10.93
CA ASN A 223 13.20 18.11 12.26
C ASN A 223 12.94 17.03 13.30
N THR A 224 13.60 17.11 14.45
CA THR A 224 13.11 16.43 15.66
C THR A 224 11.76 17.01 16.12
N PRO A 225 10.98 16.30 16.95
CA PRO A 225 9.77 16.84 17.56
C PRO A 225 9.97 18.22 18.20
N SER A 226 11.07 18.41 18.93
CA SER A 226 11.35 19.68 19.60
C SER A 226 11.71 20.80 18.60
N GLU A 227 12.41 20.46 17.51
CA GLU A 227 12.71 21.39 16.42
C GLU A 227 11.44 21.82 15.69
N THR A 228 10.54 20.90 15.34
CA THR A 228 9.24 21.21 14.71
C THR A 228 8.42 22.15 15.59
N VAL A 229 8.39 21.94 16.91
CA VAL A 229 7.71 22.85 17.85
C VAL A 229 8.36 24.24 17.87
N LYS A 230 9.69 24.31 17.80
CA LYS A 230 10.45 25.56 17.82
C LYS A 230 10.32 26.35 16.52
N THR A 231 10.48 25.70 15.37
CA THR A 231 10.45 26.33 14.04
C THR A 231 9.03 26.58 13.55
N LYS A 232 8.03 25.87 14.10
CA LYS A 232 6.62 25.89 13.67
C LYS A 232 6.45 25.50 12.20
N LYS A 233 7.39 24.75 11.65
CA LYS A 233 7.41 24.31 10.25
C LYS A 233 7.88 22.86 10.15
N GLY A 234 7.42 22.14 9.13
CA GLY A 234 7.92 20.81 8.81
C GLY A 234 7.23 20.17 7.60
N VAL A 235 7.71 19.01 7.19
CA VAL A 235 7.07 18.15 6.17
C VAL A 235 6.32 16.98 6.82
N CYS A 236 5.66 16.13 6.03
CA CYS A 236 4.81 15.04 6.54
C CYS A 236 5.45 14.19 7.67
N LEU A 237 6.74 13.82 7.56
CA LEU A 237 7.45 13.09 8.62
C LEU A 237 7.64 13.91 9.91
N ASP A 238 7.93 15.21 9.79
CA ASP A 238 8.10 16.12 10.94
C ASP A 238 6.78 16.21 11.72
N TYR A 239 5.64 16.27 11.01
CA TYR A 239 4.31 16.21 11.60
C TYR A 239 4.05 14.87 12.28
N ALA A 240 4.36 13.76 11.61
CA ALA A 240 4.09 12.41 12.11
C ALA A 240 4.92 12.08 13.36
N THR A 241 6.19 12.45 13.38
CA THR A 241 7.09 12.23 14.52
C THR A 241 6.75 13.14 15.69
N LEU A 242 6.43 14.42 15.46
CA LEU A 242 5.92 15.30 16.51
C LEU A 242 4.62 14.77 17.12
N THR A 243 3.65 14.39 16.28
CA THR A 243 2.36 13.86 16.74
C THR A 243 2.56 12.59 17.56
N SER A 244 3.44 11.69 17.11
CA SER A 244 3.80 10.47 17.85
C SER A 244 4.45 10.79 19.20
N ALA A 245 5.39 11.73 19.26
CA ALA A 245 6.04 12.15 20.50
C ALA A 245 5.03 12.73 21.50
N LEU A 246 4.08 13.55 21.03
CA LEU A 246 3.05 14.13 21.87
C LEU A 246 2.14 13.05 22.48
N LEU A 247 1.71 12.07 21.68
CA LEU A 247 0.86 10.96 22.10
C LEU A 247 1.57 10.03 23.10
N LEU A 248 2.85 9.73 22.88
CA LEU A 248 3.63 8.86 23.75
C LEU A 248 3.80 9.42 25.17
N ASN A 249 3.87 10.76 25.33
CA ASN A 249 3.92 11.40 26.65
C ASN A 249 2.64 11.20 27.48
N ASP A 250 1.52 10.91 26.83
CA ASP A 250 0.23 10.61 27.47
C ASP A 250 -0.10 9.10 27.48
N ASN A 251 0.92 8.24 27.26
CA ASN A 251 0.78 6.78 27.17
C ASN A 251 -0.22 6.33 26.09
N ILE A 252 -0.38 7.11 25.03
CA ILE A 252 -1.21 6.77 23.87
C ILE A 252 -0.28 6.20 22.80
N ILE A 253 -0.53 4.95 22.40
CA ILE A 253 0.26 4.26 21.39
C ILE A 253 -0.07 4.82 20.00
N PRO A 254 0.88 5.50 19.31
CA PRO A 254 0.73 5.90 17.92
C PRO A 254 1.11 4.76 16.97
N TYR A 255 0.56 4.82 15.77
CA TYR A 255 0.95 4.01 14.62
C TYR A 255 1.40 4.95 13.52
N MET A 256 2.69 4.98 13.20
CA MET A 256 3.16 5.75 12.04
C MET A 256 2.72 5.04 10.76
N LEU A 257 2.19 5.82 9.82
CA LEU A 257 1.68 5.35 8.55
C LEU A 257 2.67 5.69 7.44
N ASP A 258 3.09 4.67 6.70
CA ASP A 258 3.81 4.80 5.44
C ASP A 258 2.83 4.67 4.28
N VAL A 259 2.40 5.79 3.74
CA VAL A 259 1.35 5.86 2.73
C VAL A 259 2.00 5.93 1.37
N ALA A 260 1.93 4.83 0.62
CA ALA A 260 2.36 4.82 -0.78
C ALA A 260 1.28 5.48 -1.63
N LEU A 261 1.65 6.55 -2.33
CA LEU A 261 0.77 7.29 -3.22
C LEU A 261 1.11 6.96 -4.67
N TYR A 262 0.09 6.70 -5.48
CA TYR A 262 0.25 6.54 -6.93
C TYR A 262 -0.43 7.68 -7.67
N ASN A 263 0.18 8.05 -8.79
CA ASN A 263 -0.42 8.98 -9.72
C ASN A 263 -1.46 8.25 -10.57
N THR A 264 -2.71 8.73 -10.59
CA THR A 264 -3.81 8.04 -11.29
C THR A 264 -3.62 7.98 -12.81
N SER A 265 -2.86 8.90 -13.40
CA SER A 265 -2.60 8.90 -14.85
C SER A 265 -1.53 7.87 -15.26
N SER A 266 -0.46 7.77 -14.49
CA SER A 266 0.67 6.87 -14.81
C SER A 266 0.59 5.52 -14.12
N LEU A 267 -0.17 5.41 -13.04
CA LEU A 267 -0.26 4.23 -12.18
C LEU A 267 1.12 3.74 -11.74
N LYS A 268 1.94 4.71 -11.36
CA LYS A 268 3.19 4.43 -10.69
C LYS A 268 3.08 5.02 -9.31
N ILE A 269 3.62 4.31 -8.33
CA ILE A 269 3.90 4.91 -7.02
C ILE A 269 4.80 6.12 -7.29
N SER A 270 4.29 7.30 -7.01
CA SER A 270 4.89 8.59 -7.37
C SER A 270 5.37 9.37 -6.16
N SER A 271 4.89 9.02 -4.96
CA SER A 271 5.34 9.60 -3.70
C SER A 271 5.01 8.71 -2.50
N TYR A 272 5.64 9.05 -1.37
CA TYR A 272 5.29 8.52 -0.06
C TYR A 272 4.83 9.67 0.83
N HIS A 273 3.86 9.39 1.67
CA HIS A 273 3.35 10.32 2.67
C HIS A 273 3.41 9.68 4.06
N ALA A 274 3.68 10.50 5.07
CA ALA A 274 3.76 10.06 6.46
C ALA A 274 2.64 10.70 7.28
N SER A 275 1.89 9.88 7.99
CA SER A 275 0.84 10.33 8.93
C SER A 275 0.82 9.43 10.17
N VAL A 276 -0.09 9.67 11.12
CA VAL A 276 -0.20 8.88 12.36
C VAL A 276 -1.61 8.36 12.51
N ALA A 277 -1.78 7.11 12.91
CA ALA A 277 -3.05 6.59 13.39
C ALA A 277 -3.02 6.31 14.90
N VAL A 278 -4.20 6.33 15.50
CA VAL A 278 -4.45 5.90 16.87
C VAL A 278 -5.66 4.97 16.90
N LYS A 279 -5.66 4.00 17.83
CA LYS A 279 -6.78 3.08 18.01
C LYS A 279 -7.73 3.58 19.10
N ILE A 280 -8.99 3.81 18.74
CA ILE A 280 -10.11 4.21 19.61
C ILE A 280 -11.25 3.22 19.34
N ASP A 281 -11.73 2.51 20.37
CA ASP A 281 -12.88 1.60 20.30
C ASP A 281 -12.86 0.65 19.07
N ASN A 282 -11.73 -0.04 18.88
CA ASN A 282 -11.44 -0.96 17.75
C ASN A 282 -11.28 -0.33 16.37
N THR A 283 -11.53 0.95 16.20
CA THR A 283 -11.30 1.68 14.95
C THR A 283 -9.97 2.41 14.98
N TYR A 284 -9.24 2.36 13.86
CA TYR A 284 -8.07 3.21 13.66
C TYR A 284 -8.51 4.55 13.09
N PHE A 285 -8.09 5.63 13.73
CA PHE A 285 -8.32 6.99 13.30
C PHE A 285 -7.00 7.63 12.92
N VAL A 286 -6.93 8.19 11.71
CA VAL A 286 -5.78 8.87 11.14
C VAL A 286 -5.79 10.34 11.54
N ILE A 287 -4.61 10.82 11.93
CA ILE A 287 -4.24 12.20 12.21
C ILE A 287 -3.27 12.61 11.10
N ASP A 288 -3.75 13.41 10.16
CA ASP A 288 -2.98 13.79 8.97
C ASP A 288 -3.05 15.30 8.74
N GLN A 289 -2.25 16.04 9.52
CA GLN A 289 -2.03 17.49 9.35
C GLN A 289 -3.30 18.36 9.35
N GLN A 290 -4.42 17.80 9.82
CA GLN A 290 -5.74 18.41 9.86
C GLN A 290 -6.32 18.33 11.27
N PRO A 291 -7.24 19.23 11.66
CA PRO A 291 -7.72 19.36 13.03
C PRO A 291 -8.74 18.28 13.45
N TYR A 292 -9.02 17.30 12.59
CA TYR A 292 -10.00 16.24 12.82
C TYR A 292 -9.39 14.86 12.58
N LEU A 293 -10.07 13.84 13.12
CA LEU A 293 -9.69 12.45 13.02
C LEU A 293 -10.43 11.80 11.87
N ILE A 294 -9.72 11.08 10.99
CA ILE A 294 -10.30 10.41 9.82
C ILE A 294 -10.32 8.90 10.08
N PRO A 295 -11.48 8.22 10.08
CA PRO A 295 -11.52 6.77 10.11
C PRO A 295 -10.64 6.15 9.00
N ILE A 296 -9.82 5.15 9.30
CA ILE A 296 -8.83 4.63 8.33
C ILE A 296 -9.46 4.11 7.03
N ASN A 297 -10.70 3.61 7.08
CA ASN A 297 -11.47 3.17 5.93
C ASN A 297 -11.91 4.32 5.01
N GLU A 298 -12.10 5.52 5.55
CA GLU A 298 -12.36 6.73 4.76
C GLU A 298 -11.03 7.29 4.22
N TYR A 299 -9.97 7.25 5.03
CA TYR A 299 -8.64 7.71 4.65
C TYR A 299 -8.08 6.95 3.43
N THR A 300 -8.31 5.64 3.33
CA THR A 300 -7.86 4.81 2.20
C THR A 300 -8.49 5.17 0.84
N ALA A 301 -9.51 6.03 0.83
CA ALA A 301 -10.16 6.55 -0.38
C ALA A 301 -9.72 8.00 -0.71
N GLN A 302 -8.87 8.62 0.13
CA GLN A 302 -8.46 10.01 -0.02
C GLN A 302 -7.67 10.25 -1.31
N THR A 303 -7.94 11.41 -1.92
CA THR A 303 -7.17 11.97 -3.03
C THR A 303 -6.32 13.11 -2.49
N PHE A 304 -5.04 13.07 -2.84
CA PHE A 304 -4.04 14.09 -2.53
C PHE A 304 -3.89 15.03 -3.73
N GLU A 305 -3.06 16.07 -3.58
CA GLU A 305 -2.68 16.96 -4.68
C GLU A 305 -2.12 16.17 -5.87
N ASP A 306 -2.12 16.77 -7.08
CA ASP A 306 -1.60 16.17 -8.31
C ASP A 306 -2.24 14.82 -8.72
N ASN A 307 -3.52 14.63 -8.37
CA ASN A 307 -4.28 13.40 -8.61
C ASN A 307 -3.59 12.16 -8.03
N LEU A 308 -2.93 12.32 -6.88
CA LEU A 308 -2.33 11.22 -6.16
C LEU A 308 -3.37 10.51 -5.30
N ARG A 309 -3.36 9.18 -5.30
CA ARG A 309 -4.27 8.36 -4.48
C ARG A 309 -3.49 7.32 -3.70
N ILE A 310 -4.06 6.85 -2.59
CA ILE A 310 -3.43 5.82 -1.77
C ILE A 310 -3.43 4.49 -2.52
N ALA A 311 -2.24 3.92 -2.73
CA ALA A 311 -2.07 2.54 -3.19
C ALA A 311 -2.11 1.56 -2.01
N SER A 312 -1.36 1.88 -0.95
CA SER A 312 -1.24 1.05 0.25
C SER A 312 -0.77 1.88 1.43
N ILE A 313 -1.12 1.45 2.64
CA ILE A 313 -0.63 2.01 3.89
C ILE A 313 0.06 0.90 4.67
N VAL A 314 1.34 1.08 5.00
CA VAL A 314 2.03 0.21 5.97
C VAL A 314 1.98 0.86 7.34
N MET A 315 1.45 0.14 8.33
CA MET A 315 1.30 0.64 9.70
C MET A 315 2.45 0.15 10.57
N PHE A 316 3.16 1.08 11.21
CA PHE A 316 4.22 0.81 12.17
C PHE A 316 3.77 1.24 13.57
N ARG A 317 3.57 0.27 14.46
CA ARG A 317 3.32 0.55 15.87
C ARG A 317 4.58 1.14 16.49
N VAL A 318 4.43 2.31 17.12
CA VAL A 318 5.55 2.98 17.80
C VAL A 318 5.58 2.51 19.25
N VAL A 319 6.67 1.83 19.63
CA VAL A 319 6.85 1.26 20.97
C VAL A 319 7.99 1.98 21.67
N LYS A 320 7.73 2.44 22.90
CA LYS A 320 8.77 2.97 23.79
C LYS A 320 9.36 1.83 24.60
N GLU A 321 10.61 1.50 24.31
CA GLU A 321 11.42 0.56 25.08
C GLU A 321 12.25 1.31 26.13
N ARG A 322 13.00 0.58 26.96
CA ARG A 322 13.84 1.17 28.02
C ARG A 322 14.87 2.16 27.44
N ASP A 323 15.53 1.77 26.36
CA ASP A 323 16.70 2.47 25.82
C ASP A 323 16.45 3.12 24.46
N GLY A 324 15.20 3.13 23.97
CA GLY A 324 14.90 3.66 22.65
C GLY A 324 13.43 3.59 22.25
N ILE A 325 13.18 3.98 21.01
CA ILE A 325 11.91 3.79 20.33
C ILE A 325 12.09 2.73 19.24
N LYS A 326 11.06 1.91 19.03
CA LYS A 326 10.97 0.93 17.94
C LYS A 326 9.73 1.12 17.10
N LEU A 327 9.90 1.07 15.78
CA LEU A 327 8.82 1.07 14.79
C LEU A 327 8.59 -0.36 14.32
N ILE A 328 7.57 -1.02 14.89
CA ILE A 328 7.25 -2.42 14.60
C ILE A 328 6.15 -2.46 13.55
N LYS A 329 6.42 -3.07 12.39
CA LYS A 329 5.40 -3.27 11.35
C LYS A 329 4.26 -4.13 11.91
N GLU A 330 3.06 -3.55 11.94
CA GLU A 330 1.86 -4.16 12.51
C GLU A 330 1.00 -4.81 11.42
N LYS A 331 0.68 -4.05 10.36
CA LYS A 331 -0.17 -4.52 9.25
C LYS A 331 -0.02 -3.63 8.02
N GLU A 332 -0.51 -4.12 6.89
CA GLU A 332 -0.72 -3.35 5.67
C GLU A 332 -2.21 -3.17 5.42
N VAL A 333 -2.60 -2.01 4.89
CA VAL A 333 -3.98 -1.67 4.55
C VAL A 333 -4.03 -1.25 3.09
N PRO A 334 -4.86 -1.89 2.24
CA PRO A 334 -4.98 -1.51 0.84
C PRO A 334 -5.60 -0.13 0.70
N GLY A 335 -5.08 0.65 -0.25
CA GLY A 335 -5.81 1.77 -0.80
C GLY A 335 -7.02 1.27 -1.56
N ILE A 336 -8.20 1.77 -1.22
CA ILE A 336 -9.47 1.34 -1.84
C ILE A 336 -9.55 1.88 -3.27
N ALA A 337 -8.94 3.05 -3.50
CA ALA A 337 -8.87 3.74 -4.78
C ALA A 337 -8.40 2.87 -5.95
N ILE A 338 -7.40 2.02 -5.71
CA ILE A 338 -6.71 1.25 -6.76
C ILE A 338 -7.64 0.28 -7.50
N TYR A 339 -8.65 -0.22 -6.79
CA TYR A 339 -9.64 -1.15 -7.34
C TYR A 339 -10.66 -0.42 -8.24
N GLY A 340 -11.06 0.80 -7.86
CA GLY A 340 -11.90 1.65 -8.70
C GLY A 340 -11.14 2.17 -9.92
N ASP A 341 -9.88 2.53 -9.74
CA ASP A 341 -9.05 3.01 -10.85
C ASP A 341 -8.69 1.90 -11.84
N LEU A 342 -8.56 0.64 -11.39
CA LEU A 342 -8.51 -0.50 -12.30
C LEU A 342 -9.69 -0.50 -13.30
N ILE A 343 -10.91 -0.26 -12.81
CA ILE A 343 -12.11 -0.21 -13.67
C ILE A 343 -11.96 0.92 -14.67
N ASN A 344 -11.64 2.12 -14.20
CA ASN A 344 -11.44 3.30 -15.05
C ASN A 344 -10.37 3.06 -16.13
N LEU A 345 -9.28 2.37 -15.79
CA LEU A 345 -8.18 2.08 -16.73
C LEU A 345 -8.57 1.08 -17.81
N LEU A 346 -9.26 0.02 -17.42
CA LEU A 346 -9.80 -0.94 -18.36
C LEU A 346 -10.81 -0.22 -19.28
N GLU A 347 -11.69 0.61 -18.73
CA GLU A 347 -12.61 1.43 -19.52
C GLU A 347 -11.87 2.37 -20.48
N MET A 348 -10.87 3.12 -20.03
CA MET A 348 -10.08 4.03 -20.86
C MET A 348 -9.33 3.31 -22.00
N ARG A 349 -8.85 2.08 -21.76
CA ARG A 349 -8.14 1.29 -22.77
C ARG A 349 -9.08 0.74 -23.84
N PHE A 350 -10.31 0.39 -23.47
CA PHE A 350 -11.22 -0.36 -24.35
C PHE A 350 -12.38 0.47 -24.91
N ASN A 351 -12.65 1.66 -24.35
CA ASN A 351 -13.74 2.55 -24.80
C ASN A 351 -13.26 3.76 -25.62
N ASN A 352 -11.94 3.89 -25.84
CA ASN A 352 -11.38 4.73 -26.90
C ASN A 352 -11.05 3.86 -28.13
#